data_AF-A0A9D6RQD8-F1
#
_entry.id   AF-A0A9D6RQD8-F1
#
_cell.length_a   1.000
_cell.length_b   1.000
_cell.length_c   1.000
_cell.angle_alpha   90.00
_cell.angle_beta   90.00
_cell.angle_gamma   90.00
#
_symmetry.space_group_name_H-M   'P 1'
#
loop_
_entity.id
_entity.type
_entity.pdbx_description
1 polymer ?
#
loop_
_entity_poly.entity_id
_entity_poly.type
_entity_poly.pdbx_seq_one_letter_code
_entity_poly.pdbx_strand_id
1 'polypeptide(L)'
;MFGLGHRKEKKLGPVARRVCPNCHNEDFWELREISTWFTLFFIPLFPYGREHLLVCPICRLSAAVPADEVEPLTRQAQANLEQLRGTPQ
;
A
#
# COMPACT_ATOMS: atom_id res chain seq x y z
N MET A 1 -19.36 8.88 21.23
CA MET A 1 -17.94 8.96 21.65
C MET A 1 -17.13 9.25 20.41
N PHE A 2 -16.60 10.47 20.26
CA PHE A 2 -16.09 11.00 18.99
C PHE A 2 -14.58 11.20 19.08
N GLY A 3 -13.84 10.33 18.39
CA GLY A 3 -12.38 10.34 18.34
C GLY A 3 -11.86 9.08 17.64
N LEU A 4 -12.50 8.67 16.55
CA LEU A 4 -12.07 7.54 15.75
C LEU A 4 -11.13 8.08 14.67
N GLY A 5 -9.84 7.76 14.78
CA GLY A 5 -8.83 8.24 13.84
C GLY A 5 -9.18 7.93 12.38
N HIS A 6 -8.87 8.86 11.48
CA HIS A 6 -9.17 8.71 10.06
C HIS A 6 -8.05 7.95 9.37
N ARG A 7 -8.37 6.78 8.81
CA ARG A 7 -7.42 5.97 8.03
C ARG A 7 -7.47 6.44 6.57
N LYS A 8 -6.34 6.93 6.06
CA LYS A 8 -6.16 7.24 4.63
C LYS A 8 -5.35 6.14 3.98
N GLU A 9 -5.86 5.60 2.88
CA GLU A 9 -5.18 4.59 2.09
C GLU A 9 -4.65 5.21 0.79
N LYS A 10 -3.38 4.99 0.48
CA LYS A 10 -2.71 5.47 -0.72
C LYS A 10 -2.11 4.28 -1.46
N LYS A 11 -2.48 4.12 -2.72
CA LYS A 11 -1.89 3.12 -3.61
C LYS A 11 -0.54 3.63 -4.11
N LEU A 12 0.55 2.96 -3.72
CA LEU A 12 1.91 3.35 -4.13
C LEU A 12 2.26 2.78 -5.51
N GLY A 13 1.85 1.55 -5.79
CA GLY A 13 2.06 0.92 -7.10
C GLY A 13 2.34 -0.59 -7.01
N PRO A 14 2.53 -1.24 -8.17
CA PRO A 14 2.92 -2.65 -8.24
C PRO A 14 4.40 -2.83 -7.92
N VAL A 15 4.75 -3.78 -7.05
CA VAL A 15 6.13 -3.94 -6.52
C VAL A 15 6.85 -5.16 -7.07
N ALA A 16 6.27 -6.33 -6.84
CA ALA A 16 6.88 -7.59 -7.20
C ALA A 16 5.81 -8.56 -7.65
N ARG A 17 6.14 -9.34 -8.67
CA ARG A 17 5.30 -10.44 -9.11
C ARG A 17 5.53 -11.63 -8.19
N ARG A 18 4.51 -12.08 -7.48
CA ARG A 18 4.60 -13.21 -6.54
C ARG A 18 3.32 -14.04 -6.60
N VAL A 19 3.46 -15.35 -6.39
CA VAL A 19 2.32 -16.26 -6.31
C VAL A 19 1.57 -16.02 -5.00
N CYS A 20 0.26 -15.79 -5.09
CA CYS A 20 -0.57 -15.63 -3.90
C CYS A 20 -0.85 -16.98 -3.21
N PRO A 21 -0.62 -17.12 -1.89
CA PRO A 21 -0.89 -18.37 -1.18
C PRO A 21 -2.38 -18.69 -1.04
N ASN A 22 -3.27 -17.70 -1.26
CA ASN A 22 -4.71 -17.87 -1.17
C ASN A 22 -5.33 -18.30 -2.51
N CYS A 23 -5.07 -17.54 -3.58
CA CYS A 23 -5.67 -17.80 -4.91
C CYS A 23 -4.73 -18.49 -5.90
N HIS A 24 -3.48 -18.76 -5.55
CA HIS A 24 -2.46 -19.43 -6.39
C HIS A 24 -2.20 -18.78 -7.76
N ASN A 25 -2.55 -17.51 -7.91
CA ASN A 25 -2.27 -16.75 -9.13
C ASN A 25 -0.98 -15.94 -8.98
N GLU A 26 -0.23 -15.81 -10.07
CA GLU A 26 1.00 -15.02 -10.17
C GLU A 26 0.71 -13.65 -10.78
N ASP A 27 0.68 -12.62 -9.93
CA ASP A 27 0.40 -11.25 -10.35
C ASP A 27 1.29 -10.24 -9.60
N PHE A 28 1.28 -9.00 -10.05
CA PHE A 28 1.99 -7.91 -9.40
C PHE A 28 1.26 -7.52 -8.12
N TRP A 29 1.91 -7.74 -6.98
CA TRP A 29 1.36 -7.31 -5.70
C TRP A 29 1.37 -5.79 -5.61
N GLU A 30 0.29 -5.22 -5.08
CA GLU A 30 0.14 -3.79 -4.94
C GLU A 30 0.60 -3.34 -3.56
N LEU A 31 1.56 -2.43 -3.50
CA LEU A 31 1.95 -1.78 -2.26
C LEU A 31 0.95 -0.67 -1.93
N ARG A 32 0.39 -0.72 -0.73
CA ARG A 32 -0.55 0.27 -0.20
C ARG A 32 0.01 0.85 1.09
N GLU A 33 0.03 2.18 1.16
CA GLU A 33 0.37 2.92 2.36
C GLU A 33 -0.91 3.33 3.07
N ILE A 34 -0.95 3.08 4.36
CA ILE A 34 -2.05 3.39 5.23
C ILE A 34 -1.55 4.40 6.25
N SER A 35 -2.08 5.62 6.15
CA SER A 35 -1.79 6.69 7.09
C SER A 35 -2.95 6.85 8.05
N THR A 36 -2.71 6.67 9.34
CA THR A 36 -3.70 6.89 10.39
C THR A 36 -3.54 8.29 10.97
N TRP A 37 -4.60 9.09 10.85
CA TRP A 37 -4.64 10.48 11.27
C TRP A 37 -5.32 10.62 12.62
N PHE A 38 -4.70 11.42 13.49
CA PHE A 38 -5.34 11.86 14.71
C PHE A 38 -6.35 12.95 14.38
N THR A 39 -7.60 12.73 14.75
CA THR A 39 -8.70 13.65 14.46
C THR A 39 -9.31 14.16 15.77
N LEU A 40 -9.42 15.48 15.89
CA LEU A 40 -10.04 16.16 17.03
C LEU A 40 -11.15 17.05 16.47
N PHE A 41 -12.37 16.93 17.00
CA PHE A 41 -13.53 17.67 16.49
C PHE A 41 -13.72 17.58 14.97
N PHE A 42 -13.54 16.39 14.39
CA PHE A 42 -13.64 16.12 12.94
C PHE A 42 -12.55 16.76 12.06
N ILE A 43 -11.55 17.43 12.65
CA ILE A 43 -10.41 18.00 11.92
C ILE A 43 -9.21 17.05 12.04
N PRO A 44 -8.67 16.52 10.92
CA PRO A 44 -7.43 15.74 10.93
C PRO A 44 -6.23 16.67 11.17
N LEU A 45 -5.60 16.58 12.36
CA LEU A 45 -4.51 17.48 12.76
C LEU A 45 -3.16 17.00 12.24
N PHE A 46 -2.80 15.75 12.53
CA PHE A 46 -1.52 15.18 12.11
C PHE A 46 -1.62 13.66 11.91
N PRO A 47 -0.86 13.09 10.97
CA PRO A 47 -0.70 11.65 10.85
C PRO A 47 0.25 11.15 11.95
N TYR A 48 -0.15 10.15 12.71
CA TYR A 48 0.71 9.56 13.76
C TYR A 48 1.19 8.15 13.43
N GLY A 49 0.54 7.46 12.50
CA GLY A 49 0.92 6.12 12.07
C GLY A 49 0.96 6.01 10.55
N ARG A 50 1.98 5.34 10.03
CA ARG A 50 2.05 4.91 8.63
C ARG A 50 2.37 3.42 8.59
N GLU A 51 1.54 2.66 7.91
CA GLU A 51 1.68 1.22 7.73
C GLU A 51 1.74 0.90 6.24
N HIS A 52 2.52 -0.10 5.86
CA HIS A 52 2.63 -0.53 4.47
C HIS A 52 2.11 -1.96 4.36
N LEU A 53 1.20 -2.17 3.41
CA LEU A 53 0.58 -3.46 3.16
C LEU A 53 0.79 -3.85 1.71
N LEU A 54 1.13 -5.12 1.48
CA LEU A 54 1.11 -5.75 0.18
C LEU A 54 -0.26 -6.38 -0.05
N VAL A 55 -0.94 -5.99 -1.11
CA VAL A 55 -2.29 -6.45 -1.42
C VAL A 55 -2.31 -7.20 -2.75
N CYS A 56 -2.86 -8.41 -2.73
CA CYS A 56 -3.13 -9.16 -3.95
C CYS A 56 -4.25 -8.49 -4.75
N PRO A 57 -4.06 -8.18 -6.05
CA PRO A 57 -5.09 -7.51 -6.86
C PRO A 57 -6.32 -8.38 -7.12
N ILE A 58 -6.17 -9.71 -7.04
CA ILE A 58 -7.22 -10.69 -7.38
C ILE A 58 -8.11 -10.99 -6.16
N CYS A 59 -7.53 -11.52 -5.10
CA CYS A 59 -8.28 -11.96 -3.91
C CYS A 59 -8.24 -10.96 -2.75
N ARG A 60 -7.55 -9.82 -2.90
CA ARG A 60 -7.43 -8.77 -1.88
C ARG A 60 -6.76 -9.20 -0.57
N LEU A 61 -6.03 -10.32 -0.59
CA LEU A 61 -5.18 -10.73 0.53
C LEU A 61 -4.16 -9.62 0.83
N SER A 62 -4.19 -9.09 2.05
CA SER A 62 -3.25 -8.07 2.53
C SER A 62 -2.23 -8.69 3.48
N ALA A 63 -0.94 -8.47 3.23
CA ALA A 63 0.15 -8.84 4.11
C ALA A 63 0.85 -7.57 4.63
N ALA A 64 1.13 -7.50 5.93
CA ALA A 64 1.89 -6.40 6.51
C ALA A 64 3.37 -6.47 6.07
N VAL A 65 3.94 -5.32 5.74
CA VAL A 65 5.34 -5.19 5.35
C VAL A 65 6.11 -4.62 6.55
N PRO A 66 7.21 -5.28 6.98
CA PRO A 66 8.04 -4.74 8.04
C PRO A 66 8.79 -3.49 7.56
N ALA A 67 9.06 -2.55 8.46
CA ALA A 67 9.56 -1.22 8.10
C ALA A 67 10.90 -1.24 7.36
N ASP A 68 11.74 -2.26 7.56
CA ASP A 68 13.03 -2.41 6.87
C ASP A 68 12.86 -2.75 5.38
N GLU A 69 11.81 -3.48 5.02
CA GLU A 69 11.53 -3.87 3.63
C GLU A 69 10.73 -2.79 2.87
N VAL A 70 10.13 -1.82 3.57
CA VAL A 70 9.28 -0.79 2.96
C VAL A 70 10.04 0.09 1.97
N GLU A 71 11.25 0.51 2.31
CA GLU A 71 12.05 1.42 1.48
C GLU A 71 12.42 0.82 0.12
N PRO A 72 13.03 -0.39 0.04
CA PRO A 72 13.32 -1.03 -1.24
C PRO A 72 12.05 -1.34 -2.04
N LEU A 73 10.97 -1.76 -1.37
CA LEU A 73 9.68 -2.00 -2.02
C LEU A 73 9.09 -0.72 -2.60
N THR A 74 9.14 0.40 -1.88
CA THR A 74 8.63 1.68 -2.39
C THR A 74 9.42 2.15 -3.62
N ARG A 75 10.75 1.96 -3.61
CA ARG A 75 11.60 2.25 -4.77
C ARG A 75 11.25 1.37 -5.98
N GLN A 76 11.03 0.08 -5.75
CA GLN A 76 10.58 -0.85 -6.80
C GLN A 76 9.20 -0.47 -7.34
N ALA A 77 8.27 -0.08 -6.45
CA ALA A 77 6.94 0.37 -6.83
C ALA A 77 6.99 1.54 -7.81
N GLN A 78 7.85 2.52 -7.53
CA GLN A 78 8.04 3.69 -8.37
C GLN A 78 8.60 3.32 -9.75
N ALA A 79 9.67 2.51 -9.79
CA ALA A 79 10.27 2.05 -11.04
C ALA A 79 9.27 1.29 -11.93
N ASN A 80 8.52 0.35 -11.35
CA ASN A 80 7.50 -0.41 -12.08
C ASN A 80 6.35 0.48 -12.57
N LEU A 81 5.94 1.46 -11.77
CA LEU A 81 4.89 2.41 -12.14
C LEU A 81 5.32 3.27 -13.34
N GLU A 82 6.58 3.70 -13.38
CA GLU A 82 7.17 4.41 -14.52
C GLU A 82 7.21 3.54 -15.77
N GLN A 83 7.61 2.28 -15.65
CA GLN A 83 7.60 1.32 -16.76
C GLN A 83 6.19 1.14 -17.34
N LEU A 84 5.17 1.05 -16.48
CA LEU A 84 3.78 0.92 -16.92
C LEU A 84 3.23 2.21 -17.56
N ARG A 85 3.65 3.38 -17.07
CA ARG A 85 3.28 4.69 -17.67
C ARG A 85 3.98 4.92 -19.01
N GLY A 86 5.16 4.33 -19.19
CA GLY A 86 5.99 4.49 -20.39
C GLY A 86 5.70 3.50 -21.51
N THR A 87 4.70 2.63 -21.39
CA THR A 87 4.27 1.77 -22.51
C THR A 87 3.45 2.61 -23.51
N PRO A 88 3.99 3.03 -24.68
CA PRO A 88 3.15 3.44 -25.79
C PRO A 88 2.37 2.20 -26.25
N GLN A 89 1.04 2.33 -26.31
CA GLN A 89 0.25 1.51 -27.23
C GLN A 89 0.49 1.98 -28.65
#